data_AF-A0A316TK71-F1
#
_entry.id   AF-A0A316TK71-F1
#
_cell.length_a   1.000
_cell.length_b   1.000
_cell.length_c   1.000
_cell.angle_alpha   90.00
_cell.angle_beta   90.00
_cell.angle_gamma   90.00
#
_symmetry.space_group_name_H-M   'P 1'
#
loop_
_entity.id
_entity.type
_entity.pdbx_description
1 polymer ?
#
loop_
_entity_poly.entity_id
_entity_poly.type
_entity_poly.pdbx_seq_one_letter_code
_entity_poly.pdbx_strand_id
1 'polypeptide(L)'
;MELIIVTGLSGSGKSRAIDALEDIGFFCVDNVPPKLISKFVEIGIQSKGDLGRMAVVTDIRGGKELFSGLFNELNLLQDQNFQYKLLYLDASDSVLIRRYKETRRKHPLMGEKCTSLEAAVKLEREILSPVRERADYIIDTSLLSNAQLKERICTLFLDNYATGMMINCMSFGFKYGDPTYADLVFDVRCLPNPFYIEELKHKTGLDQEVRDYVMNSPNSAELFEKIRDLIDFLLPLYLNEGKSQLTIGFGCTGGKHRSVTFAELFYKYLSEKGNRVSVNHRDITKN
;
A
#
# COMPACT_ATOMS: atom_id res chain seq x y z
N MET A 1 16.27 9.24 7.88
CA MET A 1 14.83 9.26 8.19
C MET A 1 14.15 10.04 7.09
N GLU A 2 13.11 9.49 6.48
CA GLU A 2 12.34 10.18 5.44
C GLU A 2 11.06 10.74 6.07
N LEU A 3 10.94 12.07 6.13
CA LEU A 3 9.74 12.76 6.63
C LEU A 3 8.94 13.30 5.45
N ILE A 4 7.67 12.92 5.36
CA ILE A 4 6.71 13.49 4.42
C ILE A 4 5.69 14.31 5.21
N ILE A 5 5.53 15.57 4.85
CA ILE A 5 4.46 16.41 5.38
C ILE A 5 3.37 16.47 4.32
N VAL A 6 2.19 15.95 4.62
CA VAL A 6 1.03 15.99 3.71
C VAL A 6 0.10 17.11 4.13
N THR A 7 -0.24 17.96 3.19
CA THR A 7 -1.23 19.02 3.37
C THR A 7 -1.98 19.26 2.07
N GLY A 8 -2.92 20.21 2.06
CA GLY A 8 -3.78 20.45 0.92
C GLY A 8 -5.18 20.86 1.33
N LEU A 9 -6.02 21.15 0.34
CA LEU A 9 -7.38 21.60 0.58
C LEU A 9 -8.22 20.53 1.26
N SER A 10 -9.21 20.93 2.03
CA SER A 10 -10.12 20.00 2.64
C SER A 10 -10.98 19.34 1.54
N GLY A 11 -11.03 18.00 1.53
CA GLY A 11 -11.65 17.23 0.44
C GLY A 11 -10.75 16.90 -0.76
N SER A 12 -9.47 17.31 -0.76
CA SER A 12 -8.53 17.00 -1.84
C SER A 12 -8.00 15.55 -1.83
N GLY A 13 -8.36 14.74 -0.84
CA GLY A 13 -7.96 13.32 -0.76
C GLY A 13 -6.86 13.01 0.26
N LYS A 14 -6.52 13.95 1.17
CA LYS A 14 -5.49 13.76 2.21
C LYS A 14 -5.60 12.44 2.98
N SER A 15 -6.81 12.04 3.41
CA SER A 15 -7.00 10.76 4.11
C SER A 15 -6.62 9.56 3.24
N ARG A 16 -6.94 9.58 1.94
CA ARG A 16 -6.54 8.51 1.01
C ARG A 16 -5.04 8.51 0.72
N ALA A 17 -4.41 9.68 0.77
CA ALA A 17 -2.97 9.78 0.66
C ALA A 17 -2.25 9.19 1.88
N ILE A 18 -2.81 9.37 3.07
CA ILE A 18 -2.31 8.70 4.29
C ILE A 18 -2.40 7.19 4.16
N ASP A 19 -3.59 6.66 3.79
CA ASP A 19 -3.79 5.22 3.60
C ASP A 19 -2.74 4.64 2.64
N ALA A 20 -2.46 5.34 1.53
CA ALA A 20 -1.45 4.94 0.56
C ALA A 20 -0.01 4.99 1.11
N LEU A 21 0.31 5.99 1.95
CA LEU A 21 1.62 6.09 2.60
C LEU A 21 1.82 5.00 3.67
N GLU A 22 0.76 4.64 4.40
CA GLU A 22 0.78 3.51 5.35
C GLU A 22 1.03 2.18 4.63
N ASP A 23 0.35 1.95 3.50
CA ASP A 23 0.50 0.74 2.68
C ASP A 23 1.96 0.51 2.23
N ILE A 24 2.68 1.60 1.93
CA ILE A 24 4.10 1.55 1.51
C ILE A 24 5.10 1.62 2.69
N GLY A 25 4.60 1.59 3.93
CA GLY A 25 5.40 1.43 5.15
C GLY A 25 5.82 2.73 5.85
N PHE A 26 5.14 3.86 5.60
CA PHE A 26 5.32 5.06 6.44
C PHE A 26 4.53 4.92 7.74
N PHE A 27 5.12 5.40 8.84
CA PHE A 27 4.38 5.65 10.06
C PHE A 27 3.61 6.97 9.92
N CYS A 28 2.29 6.88 9.78
CA CYS A 28 1.44 8.02 9.51
C CYS A 28 0.78 8.57 10.78
N VAL A 29 0.72 9.90 10.90
CA VAL A 29 -0.03 10.60 11.95
C VAL A 29 -0.96 11.64 11.32
N ASP A 30 -2.27 11.47 11.46
CA ASP A 30 -3.27 12.41 10.93
C ASP A 30 -3.51 13.57 11.89
N ASN A 31 -3.85 14.74 11.33
CA ASN A 31 -4.31 15.93 12.03
C ASN A 31 -3.34 16.45 13.12
N VAL A 32 -2.05 16.49 12.80
CA VAL A 32 -1.02 17.02 13.70
C VAL A 32 -0.99 18.54 13.64
N PRO A 33 -1.11 19.22 14.81
CA PRO A 33 -0.86 20.66 14.90
C PRO A 33 0.56 20.99 14.44
N PRO A 34 0.77 22.00 13.57
CA PRO A 34 2.09 22.29 13.02
C PRO A 34 3.19 22.44 14.06
N LYS A 35 2.91 23.07 15.21
CA LYS A 35 3.87 23.27 16.31
C LYS A 35 4.39 22.00 16.98
N LEU A 36 3.80 20.83 16.68
CA LEU A 36 4.22 19.55 17.24
C LEU A 36 5.04 18.71 16.26
N ILE A 37 5.18 19.16 15.00
CA ILE A 37 5.87 18.37 13.96
C ILE A 37 7.33 18.12 14.36
N SER A 38 8.07 19.14 14.84
CA SER A 38 9.45 18.97 15.33
C SER A 38 9.56 17.92 16.44
N LYS A 39 8.62 17.91 17.39
CA LYS A 39 8.62 16.93 18.48
C LYS A 39 8.40 15.50 17.99
N PHE A 40 7.54 15.29 16.99
CA PHE A 40 7.36 13.97 16.38
C PHE A 40 8.61 13.49 15.64
N VAL A 41 9.31 14.42 14.97
CA VAL A 41 10.59 14.17 14.32
C VAL A 41 11.66 13.76 15.34
N GLU A 42 11.75 14.48 16.47
CA GLU A 42 12.67 14.15 17.57
C GLU A 42 12.42 12.75 18.14
N ILE A 43 11.14 12.38 18.35
CA ILE A 43 10.76 11.03 18.82
C ILE A 43 11.17 9.97 17.79
N GLY A 44 10.90 10.21 16.50
CA GLY A 44 11.25 9.29 15.43
C GLY A 44 12.75 8.96 15.38
N ILE A 45 13.60 9.94 15.68
CA ILE A 45 15.07 9.80 15.71
C ILE A 45 15.52 9.02 16.95
N GLN A 46 14.92 9.28 18.11
CA GLN A 46 15.27 8.61 19.36
C GLN A 46 14.93 7.11 19.33
N SER A 47 13.89 6.72 18.58
CA SER A 47 13.41 5.33 18.46
C SER A 47 14.27 4.40 17.59
N LYS A 48 15.57 4.70 17.37
CA LYS A 48 16.61 3.87 16.70
C LYS A 48 16.08 2.64 15.94
N GLY A 49 15.51 2.85 14.75
CA GLY A 49 15.28 1.78 13.75
C GLY A 49 13.84 1.58 13.29
N ASP A 50 12.83 1.75 14.16
CA ASP A 50 11.44 1.37 13.82
C ASP A 50 10.67 2.48 13.07
N LEU A 51 11.09 3.74 13.17
CA LEU A 51 10.43 4.91 12.56
C LEU A 51 11.28 5.55 11.44
N GLY A 52 11.89 4.73 10.59
CA GLY A 52 12.75 5.21 9.50
C GLY A 52 12.03 6.08 8.45
N ARG A 53 10.71 5.91 8.31
CA ARG A 53 9.83 6.62 7.38
C ARG A 53 8.59 7.13 8.13
N MET A 54 8.35 8.43 8.13
CA MET A 54 7.23 9.06 8.83
C MET A 54 6.46 9.99 7.90
N ALA A 55 5.13 9.95 7.97
CA ALA A 55 4.26 10.88 7.28
C ALA A 55 3.37 11.62 8.28
N VAL A 56 3.38 12.95 8.22
CA VAL A 56 2.61 13.80 9.12
C VAL A 56 1.62 14.60 8.30
N VAL A 57 0.34 14.55 8.68
CA VAL A 57 -0.69 15.30 7.97
C VAL A 57 -1.11 16.49 8.80
N THR A 58 -1.05 17.66 8.16
CA THR A 58 -1.45 18.92 8.77
C THR A 58 -2.51 19.61 7.92
N ASP A 59 -3.57 20.04 8.59
CA ASP A 59 -4.79 20.55 7.98
C ASP A 59 -5.30 21.78 8.75
N ILE A 60 -6.17 22.57 8.12
CA ILE A 60 -6.76 23.77 8.72
C ILE A 60 -7.85 23.41 9.77
N ARG A 61 -8.11 22.12 10.04
CA ARG A 61 -9.07 21.66 11.06
C ARG A 61 -8.81 22.22 12.46
N GLY A 62 -7.55 22.52 12.80
CA GLY A 62 -7.17 23.19 14.05
C GLY A 62 -7.45 24.70 14.09
N GLY A 63 -7.97 25.27 13.00
CA GLY A 63 -8.16 26.71 12.84
C GLY A 63 -6.95 27.42 12.23
N LYS A 64 -7.21 28.60 11.65
CA LYS A 64 -6.22 29.42 10.94
C LYS A 64 -5.00 29.79 11.81
N GLU A 65 -5.21 29.99 13.11
CA GLU A 65 -4.16 30.37 14.06
C GLU A 65 -3.21 29.22 14.42
N LEU A 66 -3.69 27.97 14.42
CA LEU A 66 -2.81 26.81 14.59
C LEU A 66 -2.04 26.51 13.31
N PHE A 67 -2.65 26.76 12.15
CA PHE A 67 -2.03 26.52 10.86
C PHE A 67 -0.96 27.56 10.49
N SER A 68 -1.11 28.83 10.90
CA SER A 68 -0.15 29.90 10.60
C SER A 68 1.26 29.64 11.13
N GLY A 69 1.39 28.78 12.15
CA GLY A 69 2.68 28.34 12.69
C GLY A 69 3.46 27.37 11.79
N LEU A 70 2.86 26.86 10.71
CA LEU A 70 3.48 25.84 9.86
C LEU A 70 4.79 26.32 9.22
N PHE A 71 4.84 27.55 8.68
CA PHE A 71 6.07 28.04 8.03
C PHE A 71 7.23 28.18 9.01
N ASN A 72 6.95 28.67 10.22
CA ASN A 72 7.95 28.79 11.27
C ASN A 72 8.50 27.41 11.65
N GLU A 73 7.63 26.42 11.75
CA GLU A 73 8.03 25.04 12.03
C GLU A 73 8.85 24.44 10.89
N LEU A 74 8.43 24.62 9.64
CA LEU A 74 9.17 24.15 8.46
C LEU A 74 10.56 24.79 8.40
N ASN A 75 10.69 26.07 8.72
CA ASN A 75 11.98 26.75 8.81
C ASN A 75 12.84 26.18 9.94
N LEU A 76 12.25 25.94 11.12
CA LEU A 76 12.95 25.32 12.25
C LEU A 76 13.49 23.93 11.90
N LEU A 77 12.73 23.13 11.16
CA LEU A 77 13.18 21.84 10.64
C LEU A 77 14.37 21.99 9.66
N GLN A 78 14.34 22.99 8.78
CA GLN A 78 15.47 23.28 7.88
C GLN A 78 16.71 23.73 8.66
N ASP A 79 16.56 24.63 9.63
CA ASP A 79 17.66 25.12 10.46
C ASP A 79 18.31 24.00 11.28
N GLN A 80 17.52 22.99 11.66
CA GLN A 80 17.99 21.77 12.33
C GLN A 80 18.57 20.73 11.36
N ASN A 81 18.72 21.04 10.07
CA ASN A 81 19.20 20.14 9.01
C ASN A 81 18.34 18.86 8.82
N PHE A 82 17.05 18.92 9.16
CA PHE A 82 16.14 17.81 8.86
C PHE A 82 15.67 17.87 7.42
N GLN A 83 15.83 16.76 6.71
CA GLN A 83 15.26 16.60 5.38
C GLN A 83 13.78 16.21 5.48
N TYR A 84 12.93 17.02 4.87
CA TYR A 84 11.50 16.74 4.72
C TYR A 84 11.10 16.94 3.26
N LYS A 85 10.00 16.29 2.87
CA LYS A 85 9.31 16.51 1.59
C LYS A 85 7.88 16.97 1.88
N LEU A 86 7.44 18.06 1.27
CA LEU A 86 6.10 18.61 1.40
C LEU A 86 5.23 18.18 0.21
N LEU A 87 4.21 17.36 0.49
CA LEU A 87 3.20 16.93 -0.46
C LEU A 87 1.93 17.78 -0.29
N TYR A 88 1.55 18.49 -1.36
CA TYR A 88 0.33 19.29 -1.43
C TYR A 88 -0.71 18.62 -2.34
N LEU A 89 -1.88 18.32 -1.79
CA LEU A 89 -3.02 17.78 -2.52
C LEU A 89 -4.01 18.88 -2.87
N ASP A 90 -4.23 19.06 -4.17
CA ASP A 90 -5.16 20.05 -4.72
C ASP A 90 -6.33 19.36 -5.44
N ALA A 91 -7.42 20.10 -5.61
CA ALA A 91 -8.49 19.76 -6.53
C ALA A 91 -9.24 21.05 -6.91
N SER A 92 -9.92 21.05 -8.05
CA SER A 92 -10.74 22.19 -8.48
C SER A 92 -11.90 22.45 -7.52
N ASP A 93 -12.29 23.73 -7.40
CA ASP A 93 -13.33 24.15 -6.46
C ASP A 93 -14.65 23.39 -6.70
N SER A 94 -15.03 23.17 -7.95
CA SER A 94 -16.25 22.43 -8.32
C SER A 94 -16.21 20.97 -7.85
N VAL A 95 -15.04 20.31 -7.93
CA VAL A 95 -14.85 18.93 -7.46
C VAL A 95 -14.89 18.87 -5.93
N LEU A 96 -14.24 19.80 -5.24
CA LEU A 96 -14.27 19.87 -3.77
C LEU A 96 -15.69 20.05 -3.25
N ILE A 97 -16.45 20.99 -3.85
CA ILE A 97 -17.87 21.21 -3.53
C ILE A 97 -18.69 19.93 -3.72
N ARG A 98 -18.46 19.20 -4.82
CA ARG A 98 -19.15 17.93 -5.09
C ARG A 98 -18.83 16.87 -4.03
N ARG A 99 -17.55 16.65 -3.71
CA ARG A 99 -17.10 15.69 -2.69
C ARG A 99 -17.67 15.98 -1.30
N TYR A 100 -17.78 17.26 -0.94
CA TYR A 100 -18.42 17.66 0.32
C TYR A 100 -19.92 17.38 0.35
N LYS A 101 -20.63 17.60 -0.77
CA LYS A 101 -22.05 17.24 -0.89
C LYS A 101 -22.27 15.73 -0.78
N GLU A 102 -21.38 14.92 -1.38
CA GLU A 102 -21.42 13.45 -1.32
C GLU A 102 -21.17 12.93 0.11
N THR A 103 -20.13 13.44 0.78
CA THR A 103 -19.74 12.97 2.12
C THR A 103 -20.60 13.54 3.27
N ARG A 104 -21.41 14.58 3.00
CA ARG A 104 -22.24 15.31 3.97
C ARG A 104 -21.47 15.84 5.21
N ARG A 105 -20.14 15.95 5.12
CA ARG A 105 -19.31 16.50 6.19
C ARG A 105 -19.36 18.02 6.17
N LYS A 106 -19.22 18.66 7.33
CA LYS A 106 -19.06 20.12 7.41
C LYS A 106 -17.62 20.50 7.06
N HIS A 107 -17.45 21.59 6.32
CA HIS A 107 -16.14 22.13 6.02
C HIS A 107 -15.53 22.78 7.28
N PRO A 108 -14.23 22.61 7.59
CA PRO A 108 -13.64 23.11 8.84
C PRO A 108 -13.74 24.62 9.05
N LEU A 109 -13.71 25.40 7.97
CA LEU A 109 -13.85 26.86 7.99
C LEU A 109 -15.31 27.34 7.95
N MET A 110 -16.30 26.45 7.93
CA MET A 110 -17.70 26.83 8.06
C MET A 110 -18.03 27.12 9.53
N GLY A 111 -18.57 28.32 9.78
CA GLY A 111 -18.89 28.84 11.10
C GLY A 111 -19.55 30.21 10.98
N GLU A 112 -19.56 31.01 12.06
CA GLU A 112 -20.25 32.32 12.10
C GLU A 112 -19.81 33.30 11.00
N LYS A 113 -18.59 33.18 10.48
CA LYS A 113 -18.01 34.09 9.46
C LYS A 113 -18.08 33.56 8.01
N CYS A 114 -18.40 32.29 7.79
CA CYS A 114 -18.40 31.69 6.45
C CYS A 114 -19.64 30.79 6.28
N THR A 115 -20.66 31.34 5.63
CA THR A 115 -21.98 30.70 5.47
C THR A 115 -22.09 29.83 4.22
N SER A 116 -21.27 30.06 3.18
CA SER A 116 -21.28 29.26 1.95
C SER A 116 -20.05 28.36 1.84
N LEU A 117 -20.26 27.16 1.32
CA LEU A 117 -19.18 26.19 1.10
C LEU A 117 -18.20 26.68 0.02
N GLU A 118 -18.69 27.39 -1.00
CA GLU A 118 -17.88 28.03 -2.03
C GLU A 118 -16.92 29.08 -1.44
N ALA A 119 -17.42 29.94 -0.55
CA ALA A 119 -16.57 30.94 0.11
C ALA A 119 -15.55 30.27 1.03
N ALA A 120 -15.94 29.20 1.74
CA ALA A 120 -15.03 28.46 2.61
C ALA A 120 -13.87 27.81 1.85
N VAL A 121 -14.14 27.18 0.70
CA VAL A 121 -13.11 26.57 -0.16
C VAL A 121 -12.17 27.63 -0.74
N LYS A 122 -12.71 28.78 -1.20
CA LYS A 122 -11.88 29.90 -1.70
C LYS A 122 -10.98 30.47 -0.62
N LEU A 123 -11.52 30.73 0.57
CA LEU A 123 -10.76 31.22 1.72
C LEU A 123 -9.66 30.23 2.10
N GLU A 124 -9.95 28.93 2.10
CA GLU A 124 -8.96 27.88 2.37
C GLU A 124 -7.83 27.92 1.35
N ARG A 125 -8.15 28.06 0.06
CA ARG A 125 -7.18 28.16 -1.02
C ARG A 125 -6.27 29.38 -0.87
N GLU A 126 -6.81 30.52 -0.49
CA GLU A 126 -6.01 31.73 -0.19
C GLU A 126 -5.05 31.49 0.99
N ILE A 127 -5.53 30.87 2.07
CA ILE A 127 -4.71 30.56 3.26
C ILE A 127 -3.59 29.56 2.91
N LEU A 128 -3.88 28.57 2.06
CA LEU A 128 -2.94 27.53 1.67
C LEU A 128 -2.06 27.89 0.48
N SER A 129 -2.31 29.00 -0.22
CA SER A 129 -1.53 29.42 -1.39
C SER A 129 -0.03 29.48 -1.10
N PRO A 130 0.44 30.07 0.01
CA PRO A 130 1.87 30.12 0.30
C PRO A 130 2.45 28.72 0.59
N VAL A 131 1.64 27.78 1.07
CA VAL A 131 2.09 26.41 1.36
C VAL A 131 2.23 25.63 0.06
N ARG A 132 1.31 25.85 -0.88
CA ARG A 132 1.38 25.28 -2.22
C ARG A 132 2.64 25.73 -2.96
N GLU A 133 3.03 27.00 -2.85
CA GLU A 133 4.24 27.54 -3.49
C GLU A 133 5.53 26.91 -2.94
N ARG A 134 5.53 26.50 -1.67
CA ARG A 134 6.66 25.82 -1.02
C ARG A 134 6.61 24.29 -1.16
N ALA A 135 5.57 23.72 -1.77
CA ALA A 135 5.41 22.28 -1.85
C ALA A 135 6.42 21.67 -2.84
N ASP A 136 7.09 20.60 -2.41
CA ASP A 136 7.98 19.83 -3.27
C ASP A 136 7.20 19.03 -4.31
N TYR A 137 6.02 18.53 -3.91
CA TYR A 137 5.13 17.77 -4.77
C TYR A 137 3.72 18.34 -4.72
N ILE A 138 3.11 18.53 -5.89
CA ILE A 138 1.72 18.93 -6.03
C ILE A 138 1.00 17.85 -6.82
N ILE A 139 -0.09 17.30 -6.27
CA ILE A 139 -0.96 16.37 -6.97
C ILE A 139 -2.35 17.00 -7.10
N ASP A 140 -2.78 17.22 -8.35
CA ASP A 140 -4.16 17.58 -8.65
C ASP A 140 -5.02 16.31 -8.70
N THR A 141 -5.94 16.18 -7.75
CA THR A 141 -6.83 15.03 -7.62
C THR A 141 -8.18 15.24 -8.30
N SER A 142 -8.37 16.33 -9.05
CA SER A 142 -9.66 16.67 -9.69
C SER A 142 -10.23 15.55 -10.55
N LEU A 143 -9.36 14.87 -11.31
CA LEU A 143 -9.72 13.81 -12.25
C LEU A 143 -9.19 12.43 -11.84
N LEU A 144 -8.60 12.32 -10.65
CA LEU A 144 -8.02 11.07 -10.18
C LEU A 144 -9.07 10.25 -9.41
N SER A 145 -9.12 8.96 -9.71
CA SER A 145 -9.75 7.97 -8.83
C SER A 145 -8.90 7.74 -7.57
N ASN A 146 -9.47 7.09 -6.55
CA ASN A 146 -8.70 6.72 -5.36
C ASN A 146 -7.52 5.79 -5.69
N ALA A 147 -7.70 4.88 -6.65
CA ALA A 147 -6.67 3.97 -7.14
C ALA A 147 -5.52 4.74 -7.81
N GLN A 148 -5.84 5.67 -8.72
CA GLN A 148 -4.84 6.48 -9.42
C GLN A 148 -4.11 7.44 -8.48
N LEU A 149 -4.78 7.98 -7.46
CA LEU A 149 -4.13 8.78 -6.43
C LEU A 149 -3.11 7.95 -5.65
N LYS A 150 -3.50 6.74 -5.23
CA LYS A 150 -2.60 5.81 -4.56
C LYS A 150 -1.42 5.44 -5.44
N GLU A 151 -1.66 5.11 -6.71
CA GLU A 151 -0.61 4.84 -7.69
C GLU A 151 0.38 6.00 -7.80
N ARG A 152 -0.13 7.23 -7.89
CA ARG A 152 0.71 8.43 -8.00
C ARG A 152 1.58 8.63 -6.76
N ILE A 153 1.05 8.39 -5.57
CA ILE A 153 1.80 8.49 -4.31
C ILE A 153 2.87 7.39 -4.23
N CYS A 154 2.51 6.15 -4.54
CA CYS A 154 3.47 5.05 -4.59
C CYS A 154 4.62 5.37 -5.56
N THR A 155 4.32 5.91 -6.75
CA THR A 155 5.34 6.27 -7.75
C THR A 155 6.28 7.38 -7.28
N LEU A 156 5.82 8.31 -6.43
CA LEU A 156 6.63 9.42 -5.93
C LEU A 156 7.56 9.02 -4.77
N PHE A 157 7.13 8.07 -3.93
CA PHE A 157 7.81 7.75 -2.66
C PHE A 157 8.35 6.31 -2.57
N LEU A 158 8.09 5.47 -3.57
CA LEU A 158 8.79 4.20 -3.77
C LEU A 158 9.76 4.30 -4.94
N ASP A 159 11.01 3.88 -4.71
CA ASP A 159 12.02 3.76 -5.77
C ASP A 159 11.61 2.74 -6.84
N ASN A 160 10.76 1.77 -6.48
CA ASN A 160 10.19 0.80 -7.40
C ASN A 160 8.70 0.61 -7.12
N TYR A 161 7.84 1.06 -8.04
CA TYR A 161 6.39 0.97 -7.95
C TYR A 161 5.88 -0.47 -7.69
N ALA A 162 6.59 -1.48 -8.21
CA ALA A 162 6.27 -2.90 -7.98
C ALA A 162 6.38 -3.33 -6.51
N THR A 163 7.07 -2.56 -5.66
CA THR A 163 7.18 -2.83 -4.21
C THR A 163 5.98 -2.32 -3.40
N GLY A 164 5.09 -1.54 -4.02
CA GLY A 164 3.92 -0.94 -3.34
C GLY A 164 2.76 -1.89 -3.09
N MET A 165 2.74 -3.06 -3.73
CA MET A 165 1.78 -4.13 -3.45
C MET A 165 2.50 -5.32 -2.82
N MET A 166 1.99 -5.77 -1.68
CA MET A 166 2.47 -6.99 -1.02
C MET A 166 1.79 -8.21 -1.65
N ILE A 167 2.57 -9.13 -2.20
CA ILE A 167 2.06 -10.38 -2.76
C ILE A 167 2.23 -11.48 -1.71
N ASN A 168 1.18 -12.21 -1.40
CA ASN A 168 1.21 -13.35 -0.49
C ASN A 168 0.95 -14.64 -1.29
N CYS A 169 1.99 -15.44 -1.51
CA CYS A 169 1.85 -16.77 -2.07
C CYS A 169 1.46 -17.74 -0.96
N MET A 170 0.43 -18.56 -1.16
CA MET A 170 0.03 -19.53 -0.14
C MET A 170 -0.29 -20.90 -0.71
N SER A 171 -0.07 -21.93 0.11
CA SER A 171 -0.50 -23.29 -0.21
C SER A 171 -1.58 -23.78 0.75
N PHE A 172 -2.54 -24.52 0.21
CA PHE A 172 -3.63 -25.11 1.01
C PHE A 172 -4.09 -26.46 0.47
N GLY A 173 -4.86 -27.17 1.29
CA GLY A 173 -5.52 -28.43 0.96
C GLY A 173 -7.02 -28.23 0.75
N PHE A 174 -7.55 -28.59 -0.42
CA PHE A 174 -8.99 -28.55 -0.69
C PHE A 174 -9.82 -29.40 0.28
N LYS A 175 -9.24 -30.46 0.86
CA LYS A 175 -9.91 -31.27 1.90
C LYS A 175 -10.21 -30.47 3.17
N TYR A 176 -9.56 -29.33 3.37
CA TYR A 176 -9.75 -28.41 4.49
C TYR A 176 -10.48 -27.11 4.10
N GLY A 177 -11.06 -27.05 2.89
CA GLY A 177 -11.75 -25.87 2.35
C GLY A 177 -10.82 -24.91 1.61
N ASP A 178 -11.37 -24.13 0.69
CA ASP A 178 -10.66 -23.05 0.00
C ASP A 178 -10.42 -21.84 0.94
N PRO A 179 -9.31 -21.09 0.75
CA PRO A 179 -9.07 -19.86 1.50
C PRO A 179 -9.96 -18.73 0.97
N THR A 180 -10.94 -18.31 1.78
CA THR A 180 -11.91 -17.25 1.42
C THR A 180 -11.27 -15.87 1.20
N TYR A 181 -10.04 -15.67 1.63
CA TYR A 181 -9.28 -14.43 1.50
C TYR A 181 -8.27 -14.46 0.33
N ALA A 182 -8.19 -15.56 -0.43
CA ALA A 182 -7.34 -15.60 -1.61
C ALA A 182 -8.03 -14.91 -2.79
N ASP A 183 -7.28 -14.05 -3.50
CA ASP A 183 -7.76 -13.33 -4.67
C ASP A 183 -7.70 -14.20 -5.92
N LEU A 184 -6.64 -15.01 -6.04
CA LEU A 184 -6.43 -15.99 -7.10
C LEU A 184 -6.27 -17.37 -6.48
N VAL A 185 -6.96 -18.37 -7.03
CA VAL A 185 -6.85 -19.76 -6.59
C VAL A 185 -6.55 -20.68 -7.77
N PHE A 186 -5.41 -21.37 -7.71
CA PHE A 186 -4.97 -22.33 -8.72
C PHE A 186 -5.05 -23.76 -8.19
N ASP A 187 -5.81 -24.61 -8.88
CA ASP A 187 -5.90 -26.03 -8.56
C ASP A 187 -4.77 -26.81 -9.25
N VAL A 188 -3.90 -27.42 -8.46
CA VAL A 188 -2.76 -28.25 -8.92
C VAL A 188 -2.98 -29.75 -8.65
N ARG A 189 -4.23 -30.19 -8.38
CA ARG A 189 -4.56 -31.60 -8.14
C ARG A 189 -4.38 -32.50 -9.36
N CYS A 190 -4.36 -31.94 -10.57
CA CYS A 190 -4.15 -32.68 -11.82
C CYS A 190 -2.70 -33.15 -12.04
N LEU A 191 -1.74 -32.66 -11.24
CA LEU A 191 -0.32 -33.00 -11.37
C LEU A 191 0.04 -34.34 -10.72
N PRO A 192 1.18 -34.98 -11.10
CA PRO A 192 1.64 -36.22 -10.50
C PRO A 192 1.68 -36.16 -8.98
N ASN A 193 1.09 -37.17 -8.33
CA ASN A 193 0.87 -37.13 -6.89
C ASN A 193 2.02 -37.84 -6.13
N PRO A 194 2.85 -37.11 -5.37
CA PRO A 194 3.98 -37.71 -4.64
C PRO A 194 3.53 -38.63 -3.49
N PHE A 195 2.27 -38.55 -3.09
CA PHE A 195 1.70 -39.35 -2.00
C PHE A 195 1.80 -40.87 -2.23
N TYR A 196 1.84 -41.32 -3.49
CA TYR A 196 1.94 -42.74 -3.82
C TYR A 196 3.37 -43.28 -3.79
N ILE A 197 4.37 -42.43 -3.57
CA ILE A 197 5.76 -42.83 -3.44
C ILE A 197 6.11 -42.84 -1.97
N GLU A 198 6.43 -44.01 -1.45
CA GLU A 198 6.65 -44.25 -0.01
C GLU A 198 7.70 -43.29 0.58
N GLU A 199 8.79 -43.08 -0.16
CA GLU A 199 9.90 -42.20 0.19
C GLU A 199 9.52 -40.71 0.26
N LEU A 200 8.51 -40.29 -0.51
CA LEU A 200 8.07 -38.90 -0.62
C LEU A 200 6.83 -38.59 0.22
N LYS A 201 6.05 -39.61 0.58
CA LYS A 201 4.74 -39.49 1.26
C LYS A 201 4.80 -38.66 2.55
N HIS A 202 5.88 -38.79 3.31
CA HIS A 202 6.07 -38.11 4.59
C HIS A 202 6.75 -36.74 4.46
N LYS A 203 7.36 -36.46 3.31
CA LYS A 203 8.02 -35.18 2.99
C LYS A 203 6.99 -34.12 2.62
N THR A 204 7.46 -32.91 2.34
CA THR A 204 6.66 -31.74 1.98
C THR A 204 7.18 -31.12 0.70
N GLY A 205 6.43 -30.19 0.09
CA GLY A 205 6.91 -29.44 -1.06
C GLY A 205 8.08 -28.48 -0.75
N LEU A 206 8.52 -28.37 0.51
CA LEU A 206 9.76 -27.68 0.89
C LEU A 206 11.00 -28.55 0.64
N ASP A 207 10.82 -29.87 0.64
CA ASP A 207 11.90 -30.83 0.43
C ASP A 207 12.25 -30.93 -1.06
N GLN A 208 13.55 -30.87 -1.37
CA GLN A 208 14.04 -30.83 -2.74
C GLN A 208 13.54 -32.02 -3.57
N GLU A 209 13.54 -33.23 -3.00
CA GLU A 209 13.10 -34.43 -3.69
C GLU A 209 11.63 -34.40 -4.11
N VAL A 210 10.75 -33.80 -3.29
CA VAL A 210 9.33 -33.64 -3.63
C VAL A 210 9.19 -32.59 -4.74
N ARG A 211 9.95 -31.48 -4.66
CA ARG A 211 9.93 -30.45 -5.70
C ARG A 211 10.39 -31.02 -7.03
N ASP A 212 11.50 -31.75 -7.04
CA ASP A 212 12.06 -32.37 -8.25
C ASP A 212 11.07 -33.37 -8.84
N TYR A 213 10.48 -34.24 -8.01
CA TYR A 213 9.48 -35.19 -8.49
C TYR A 213 8.27 -34.48 -9.13
N VAL A 214 7.76 -33.41 -8.49
CA VAL A 214 6.62 -32.65 -9.03
C VAL A 214 7.02 -31.95 -10.34
N MET A 215 8.20 -31.33 -10.41
CA MET A 215 8.62 -30.48 -11.53
C MET A 215 9.29 -31.23 -12.70
N ASN A 216 9.77 -32.46 -12.49
CA ASN A 216 10.29 -33.32 -13.57
C ASN A 216 9.21 -33.76 -14.56
N SER A 217 7.94 -33.58 -14.21
CA SER A 217 6.81 -33.81 -15.12
C SER A 217 6.69 -32.66 -16.13
N PRO A 218 6.69 -32.93 -17.45
CA PRO A 218 6.52 -31.91 -18.48
C PRO A 218 5.24 -31.08 -18.29
N ASN A 219 4.15 -31.74 -17.87
CA ASN A 219 2.87 -31.06 -17.61
C ASN A 219 2.94 -30.10 -16.41
N SER A 220 3.76 -30.42 -15.39
CA SER A 220 3.94 -29.54 -14.23
C SER A 220 4.74 -28.30 -14.62
N ALA A 221 5.82 -28.48 -15.38
CA ALA A 221 6.61 -27.38 -15.92
C ALA A 221 5.75 -26.49 -16.83
N GLU A 222 4.98 -27.07 -17.75
CA GLU A 222 4.09 -26.30 -18.62
C GLU A 222 3.00 -25.54 -17.84
N LEU A 223 2.39 -26.17 -16.84
CA LEU A 223 1.39 -25.50 -16.00
C LEU A 223 2.01 -24.32 -15.23
N PHE A 224 3.22 -24.50 -14.69
CA PHE A 224 3.95 -23.42 -14.03
C PHE A 224 4.15 -22.23 -14.98
N GLU A 225 4.62 -22.49 -16.20
CA GLU A 225 4.84 -21.44 -17.21
C GLU A 225 3.54 -20.71 -17.59
N LYS A 226 2.42 -21.42 -17.75
CA LYS A 226 1.11 -20.80 -18.05
C LYS A 226 0.60 -19.94 -16.90
N ILE A 227 0.72 -20.42 -15.66
CA ILE A 227 0.32 -19.64 -14.48
C ILE A 227 1.23 -18.43 -14.33
N ARG A 228 2.53 -18.58 -14.61
CA ARG A 228 3.51 -17.49 -14.59
C ARG A 228 3.16 -16.39 -15.58
N ASP A 229 2.88 -16.75 -16.82
CA ASP A 229 2.46 -15.81 -17.86
C ASP A 229 1.17 -15.07 -17.48
N LEU A 230 0.18 -15.80 -16.93
CA LEU A 230 -1.06 -15.20 -16.45
C LEU A 230 -0.81 -14.23 -15.28
N ILE A 231 0.01 -14.61 -14.30
CA ILE A 231 0.33 -13.74 -13.15
C ILE A 231 1.06 -12.49 -13.62
N ASP A 232 2.02 -12.62 -14.53
CA ASP A 232 2.75 -11.47 -15.09
C ASP A 232 1.81 -10.50 -15.82
N PHE A 233 0.80 -11.02 -16.52
CA PHE A 233 -0.22 -10.21 -17.15
C PHE A 233 -1.13 -9.50 -16.13
N LEU A 234 -1.53 -10.19 -15.06
CA LEU A 234 -2.47 -9.68 -14.06
C LEU A 234 -1.85 -8.68 -13.07
N LEU A 235 -0.57 -8.85 -12.73
CA LEU A 235 0.08 -8.03 -11.69
C LEU A 235 0.00 -6.51 -11.97
N PRO A 236 0.33 -6.01 -13.18
CA PRO A 236 0.17 -4.59 -13.50
C PRO A 236 -1.29 -4.12 -13.40
N LEU A 237 -2.26 -4.98 -13.73
CA LEU A 237 -3.68 -4.63 -13.66
C LEU A 237 -4.14 -4.44 -12.22
N TYR A 238 -3.73 -5.31 -11.30
CA TYR A 238 -4.02 -5.16 -9.86
C TYR A 238 -3.31 -3.95 -9.24
N LEU A 239 -2.08 -3.68 -9.67
CA LEU A 239 -1.34 -2.49 -9.24
C LEU A 239 -2.08 -1.21 -9.66
N ASN A 240 -2.51 -1.14 -10.93
CA ASN A 240 -3.26 0.02 -11.46
C ASN A 240 -4.65 0.16 -10.84
N GLU A 241 -5.26 -0.96 -10.41
CA GLU A 241 -6.48 -0.94 -9.58
C GLU A 241 -6.23 -0.35 -8.18
N GLY A 242 -4.97 -0.20 -7.76
CA GLY A 242 -4.58 0.37 -6.47
C GLY A 242 -4.61 -0.65 -5.33
N LYS A 243 -4.51 -1.95 -5.64
CA LYS A 243 -4.52 -3.02 -4.64
C LYS A 243 -3.23 -2.99 -3.80
N SER A 244 -3.34 -2.95 -2.48
CA SER A 244 -2.16 -3.00 -1.57
C SER A 244 -1.68 -4.43 -1.30
N GLN A 245 -2.57 -5.42 -1.38
CA GLN A 245 -2.24 -6.81 -1.10
C GLN A 245 -2.89 -7.74 -2.11
N LEU A 246 -2.13 -8.69 -2.63
CA LEU A 246 -2.61 -9.74 -3.54
C LEU A 246 -2.28 -11.10 -2.96
N THR A 247 -3.28 -11.91 -2.64
CA THR A 247 -3.09 -13.29 -2.17
C THR A 247 -3.31 -14.30 -3.30
N ILE A 248 -2.28 -15.10 -3.58
CA ILE A 248 -2.28 -16.13 -4.61
C ILE A 248 -2.22 -17.51 -3.94
N GLY A 249 -3.31 -18.26 -3.99
CA GLY A 249 -3.45 -19.57 -3.39
C GLY A 249 -3.24 -20.72 -4.37
N PHE A 250 -2.41 -21.69 -3.98
CA PHE A 250 -2.22 -22.96 -4.68
C PHE A 250 -2.87 -24.08 -3.87
N GLY A 251 -3.78 -24.81 -4.49
CA GLY A 251 -4.55 -25.87 -3.85
C GLY A 251 -4.17 -27.26 -4.37
N CYS A 252 -3.83 -28.18 -3.46
CA CYS A 252 -3.85 -29.62 -3.76
C CYS A 252 -4.82 -30.33 -2.82
N THR A 253 -4.92 -31.66 -2.83
CA THR A 253 -5.88 -32.35 -1.96
C THR A 253 -5.55 -32.14 -0.47
N GLY A 254 -4.30 -32.38 -0.08
CA GLY A 254 -3.88 -32.34 1.33
C GLY A 254 -3.09 -31.12 1.77
N GLY A 255 -2.68 -30.25 0.84
CA GLY A 255 -1.95 -29.02 1.18
C GLY A 255 -0.47 -29.21 1.54
N LYS A 256 0.13 -30.35 1.23
CA LYS A 256 1.47 -30.75 1.72
C LYS A 256 2.58 -30.83 0.67
N HIS A 257 2.27 -31.30 -0.55
CA HIS A 257 3.26 -31.57 -1.58
C HIS A 257 3.17 -30.56 -2.74
N ARG A 258 2.34 -30.87 -3.75
CA ARG A 258 2.18 -30.10 -4.99
C ARG A 258 1.89 -28.61 -4.76
N SER A 259 0.94 -28.28 -3.88
CA SER A 259 0.62 -26.88 -3.62
C SER A 259 1.72 -26.12 -2.91
N VAL A 260 2.46 -26.76 -1.99
CA VAL A 260 3.62 -26.17 -1.31
C VAL A 260 4.72 -25.91 -2.33
N THR A 261 5.00 -26.87 -3.21
CA THR A 261 5.99 -26.71 -4.29
C THR A 261 5.66 -25.51 -5.18
N PHE A 262 4.41 -25.38 -5.64
CA PHE A 262 4.02 -24.25 -6.49
C PHE A 262 4.09 -22.91 -5.73
N ALA A 263 3.63 -22.85 -4.48
CA ALA A 263 3.70 -21.62 -3.68
C ALA A 263 5.14 -21.13 -3.49
N GLU A 264 6.09 -22.04 -3.21
CA GLU A 264 7.52 -21.73 -3.09
C GLU A 264 8.15 -21.25 -4.40
N LEU A 265 7.83 -21.92 -5.52
CA LEU A 265 8.35 -21.53 -6.83
C LEU A 265 7.86 -20.13 -7.23
N PHE A 266 6.59 -19.81 -6.99
CA PHE A 266 6.04 -18.48 -7.26
C PHE A 266 6.59 -17.42 -6.31
N TYR A 267 6.78 -17.75 -5.03
CA TYR A 267 7.45 -16.87 -4.07
C TYR A 267 8.85 -16.49 -4.57
N LYS A 268 9.66 -17.48 -4.97
CA LYS A 268 11.01 -17.24 -5.48
C LYS A 268 10.98 -16.41 -6.77
N TYR A 269 10.16 -16.81 -7.73
CA TYR A 269 10.03 -16.12 -9.01
C TYR A 269 9.66 -14.64 -8.87
N LEU A 270 8.64 -14.34 -8.07
CA LEU A 270 8.16 -12.97 -7.88
C LEU A 270 9.14 -12.14 -7.05
N SER A 271 9.84 -12.75 -6.09
CA SER A 271 10.90 -12.09 -5.32
C SER A 271 12.09 -11.73 -6.21
N GLU A 272 12.51 -12.61 -7.12
CA GLU A 272 13.60 -12.36 -8.09
C GLU A 272 13.25 -11.23 -9.08
N LYS A 273 11.95 -11.03 -9.37
CA LYS A 273 11.44 -9.87 -10.12
C LYS A 273 11.42 -8.56 -9.32
N GLY A 274 11.80 -8.56 -8.04
CA GLY A 274 11.85 -7.38 -7.19
C GLY A 274 10.49 -6.97 -6.58
N ASN A 275 9.50 -7.87 -6.59
CA ASN A 275 8.23 -7.62 -5.89
C ASN A 275 8.40 -7.84 -4.38
N ARG A 276 7.52 -7.22 -3.59
CA ARG A 276 7.43 -7.48 -2.13
C ARG A 276 6.56 -8.71 -1.89
N VAL A 277 7.18 -9.87 -1.66
CA VAL A 277 6.47 -11.16 -1.58
C VAL A 277 6.65 -11.84 -0.22
N SER A 278 5.61 -12.51 0.26
CA SER A 278 5.65 -13.45 1.39
C SER A 278 5.09 -14.81 0.97
N VAL A 279 5.43 -15.86 1.73
CA VAL A 279 4.90 -17.21 1.52
C VAL A 279 4.33 -17.79 2.80
N ASN A 280 3.19 -18.49 2.71
CA ASN A 280 2.55 -19.15 3.85
C ASN A 280 1.95 -20.51 3.47
N HIS A 281 2.14 -21.53 4.30
CA HIS A 281 1.60 -22.87 4.07
C HIS A 281 0.54 -23.24 5.11
N ARG A 282 -0.74 -23.00 4.78
CA ARG A 282 -1.87 -23.11 5.72
C ARG A 282 -2.03 -24.49 6.33
N ASP A 283 -1.80 -25.54 5.54
CA ASP A 283 -2.15 -26.92 5.89
C ASP A 283 -0.94 -27.87 5.89
N ILE A 284 0.30 -27.36 5.79
CA ILE A 284 1.51 -28.19 5.61
C ILE A 284 1.77 -29.17 6.77
N THR A 285 1.36 -28.80 7.98
CA THR A 285 1.49 -29.58 9.20
C THR A 285 0.29 -30.48 9.48
N LYS A 286 -0.77 -30.41 8.67
CA LYS A 286 -1.98 -31.19 8.87
C LYS A 286 -1.87 -32.57 8.20
N ASN A 287 -2.44 -33.58 8.86
CA ASN A 287 -2.46 -34.97 8.40
C ASN A 287 -3.60 -35.23 7.41
#